data_AF-A0A2P2MHD0-F1
#
_entry.id   AF-A0A2P2MHD0-F1
#
_cell.length_a   1.000
_cell.length_b   1.000
_cell.length_c   1.000
_cell.angle_alpha   90.00
_cell.angle_beta   90.00
_cell.angle_gamma   90.00
#
_symmetry.space_group_name_H-M   'P 1'
#
loop_
_entity.id
_entity.type
_entity.pdbx_description
1 polymer ?
#
loop_
_entity_poly.entity_id
_entity_poly.type
_entity_poly.pdbx_seq_one_letter_code
_entity_poly.pdbx_strand_id
1 'polypeptide(L)' 'MSGSRMKVAGRFKPCAHMGCFDLEVFVELNQRSRKWQCPICLKNYSLEDVIIDPYFNRITYEVGS' A
#
# COMPACT_ATOMS: atom_id res chain seq x y z
N MET A 1 -5.33 -1.99 -10.71
CA MET A 1 -4.77 -2.72 -9.54
C MET A 1 -4.19 -4.00 -10.06
N SER A 2 -2.91 -4.26 -9.82
CA SER A 2 -2.29 -5.52 -10.25
C SER A 2 -3.06 -6.68 -9.61
N GLY A 3 -3.48 -7.67 -10.40
CA GLY A 3 -4.08 -8.92 -9.90
C GLY A 3 -3.05 -9.87 -9.27
N SER A 4 -1.80 -9.43 -9.11
CA SER A 4 -0.73 -10.18 -8.47
C SER A 4 -0.82 -10.10 -6.95
N ARG A 5 -0.34 -11.16 -6.29
CA ARG A 5 -0.18 -11.21 -4.84
C ARG A 5 0.67 -10.05 -4.35
N MET A 6 0.17 -9.34 -3.34
CA MET A 6 0.88 -8.28 -2.65
C MET A 6 2.08 -8.84 -1.89
N LYS A 7 3.27 -8.26 -2.10
CA LYS A 7 4.52 -8.64 -1.41
C LYS A 7 4.72 -7.89 -0.11
N VAL A 8 4.57 -6.56 -0.17
CA VAL A 8 4.71 -5.66 0.98
C VAL A 8 3.40 -4.91 1.17
N ALA A 9 2.75 -5.13 2.31
CA ALA A 9 1.48 -4.48 2.63
C ALA A 9 1.68 -3.02 3.04
N GLY A 10 1.43 -2.09 2.11
CA GLY A 10 1.46 -0.65 2.35
C GLY A 10 0.06 -0.07 2.57
N ARG A 11 -0.03 0.95 3.43
CA ARG A 11 -1.21 1.81 3.58
C ARG A 11 -0.82 3.20 4.02
N PHE A 12 -1.75 4.16 3.93
CA PHE A 12 -1.58 5.45 4.58
C PHE A 12 -2.16 5.41 5.99
N LYS A 13 -1.46 6.02 6.96
CA LYS A 13 -1.87 6.10 8.37
C LYS A 13 -3.28 6.70 8.56
N PRO A 14 -3.69 7.76 7.83
CA PRO A 14 -5.03 8.35 8.01
C PRO A 14 -6.16 7.58 7.29
N CYS A 15 -5.87 6.50 6.56
CA CYS A 15 -6.90 5.73 5.88
C CYS A 15 -7.81 5.00 6.87
N ALA A 16 -9.12 5.28 6.78
CA ALA A 16 -10.15 4.59 7.55
C ALA A 16 -10.48 3.17 7.06
N HIS A 17 -10.07 2.81 5.83
CA HIS A 17 -10.24 1.45 5.32
C HIS A 17 -9.15 0.53 5.88
N MET A 18 -9.47 -0.75 6.01
CA MET A 18 -8.49 -1.78 6.44
C MET A 18 -7.60 -2.27 5.30
N GLY A 19 -8.00 -2.07 4.03
CA GLY A 19 -7.27 -2.58 2.88
C GLY A 19 -5.87 -1.99 2.74
N CYS A 20 -4.94 -2.81 2.25
CA CYS A 20 -3.58 -2.43 1.90
C CYS A 20 -3.37 -2.50 0.39
N PHE A 21 -2.35 -1.82 -0.11
CA PHE A 21 -1.86 -1.91 -1.48
C PHE A 21 -0.42 -2.40 -1.48
N ASP A 22 0.03 -2.96 -2.60
CA ASP A 22 1.43 -3.35 -2.74
C ASP A 22 2.33 -2.12 -2.75
N LEU A 23 3.16 -2.01 -1.71
CA LEU A 23 3.97 -0.82 -1.46
C LEU A 23 5.04 -0.62 -2.54
N GLU A 24 5.69 -1.69 -3.01
CA GLU A 24 6.73 -1.61 -4.04
C GLU A 24 6.16 -1.07 -5.35
N VAL A 25 5.05 -1.68 -5.80
CA VAL A 25 4.34 -1.25 -7.01
C VAL A 25 3.83 0.18 -6.86
N PHE A 26 3.29 0.53 -5.69
CA PHE A 26 2.79 1.87 -5.44
C PHE A 26 3.89 2.92 -5.53
N VAL A 27 5.06 2.69 -4.92
CA VAL A 27 6.20 3.62 -4.98
C VAL A 27 6.71 3.75 -6.42
N GLU A 28 6.83 2.66 -7.18
CA GLU A 28 7.26 2.70 -8.59
C GLU A 28 6.33 3.57 -9.46
N LEU A 29 5.01 3.42 -9.29
CA LEU A 29 4.01 4.23 -10.00
C LEU A 29 4.07 5.72 -9.60
N ASN A 30 4.35 5.99 -8.33
CA ASN A 30 4.44 7.34 -7.80
C ASN A 30 5.72 8.07 -8.19
N GLN A 31 6.84 7.35 -8.35
CA GLN A 31 8.08 7.92 -8.88
C GLN A 31 7.88 8.52 -10.29
N ARG A 32 7.01 7.91 -11.11
CA ARG A 32 6.69 8.40 -12.46
C ARG A 32 5.67 9.54 -12.47
N SER A 33 4.60 9.40 -11.67
CA SER A 33 3.44 10.30 -11.74
C SER A 33 3.46 11.45 -10.73
N ARG A 34 4.27 11.35 -9.67
CA ARG A 34 4.33 12.26 -8.51
C ARG A 34 2.96 12.49 -7.84
N LYS A 35 2.10 11.47 -7.76
CA LYS A 35 0.73 11.57 -7.24
C LYS A 35 0.44 10.59 -6.09
N TRP A 36 0.64 11.06 -4.86
CA TRP A 36 0.40 10.30 -3.62
C TRP A 36 -1.09 10.17 -3.25
N GLN A 37 -1.87 9.63 -4.18
CA GLN A 37 -3.28 9.32 -3.99
C GLN A 37 -3.43 7.86 -3.56
N CYS A 38 -4.17 7.62 -2.48
CA CYS A 38 -4.47 6.25 -2.06
C CYS A 38 -5.28 5.51 -3.15
N PRO A 39 -4.83 4.34 -3.63
CA PRO A 39 -5.52 3.62 -4.71
C PRO A 39 -6.84 2.98 -4.26
N ILE A 40 -7.13 2.98 -2.95
CA ILE A 40 -8.34 2.38 -2.36
C ILE A 40 -9.39 3.45 -2.09
N CYS A 41 -9.06 4.49 -1.33
CA CYS A 41 -10.03 5.55 -0.97
C CYS A 41 -9.92 6.83 -1.81
N LEU A 42 -8.97 6.90 -2.75
CA LEU A 42 -8.77 8.03 -3.66
C LEU A 42 -8.47 9.38 -2.99
N LYS A 43 -8.18 9.39 -1.69
CA LYS A 43 -7.72 10.57 -0.95
C LYS A 43 -6.22 10.80 -1.18
N ASN A 44 -5.80 12.06 -1.20
CA ASN A 44 -4.40 12.45 -1.29
C ASN A 44 -3.78 12.50 0.12
N TYR A 45 -2.54 12.03 0.24
CA TYR A 45 -1.78 12.01 1.48
C TYR A 45 -0.33 12.43 1.24
N SER A 46 0.42 12.63 2.32
CA SER A 46 1.87 12.82 2.24
C SER A 46 2.59 11.48 2.08
N LEU A 47 3.79 11.48 1.51
CA LEU A 47 4.68 10.32 1.53
C LEU A 47 4.98 9.88 2.97
N GLU A 48 5.06 10.83 3.90
CA GLU A 48 5.30 10.59 5.33
C GLU A 48 4.17 9.82 6.02
N ASP A 49 2.97 9.82 5.42
CA ASP A 49 1.83 9.07 5.94
C ASP A 49 1.88 7.59 5.55
N VAL A 50 2.78 7.18 4.66
CA VAL A 50 2.91 5.79 4.21
C VAL A 50 3.53 4.94 5.31
N ILE A 51 2.86 3.84 5.64
CA ILE A 51 3.33 2.84 6.60
C ILE A 51 3.27 1.45 5.99
N ILE A 52 4.14 0.56 6.48
CA ILE A 52 3.99 -0.89 6.28
C ILE A 52 3.01 -1.39 7.34
N ASP A 53 1.91 -2.01 6.92
CA ASP A 53 0.91 -2.55 7.84
C ASP A 53 1.44 -3.87 8.44
N PRO A 54 1.77 -3.92 9.74
CA PRO A 54 2.43 -5.09 10.32
C PRO A 54 1.54 -6.33 10.33
N TYR A 55 0.22 -6.16 10.41
CA TYR A 55 -0.73 -7.27 10.45
C TYR A 55 -0.86 -7.93 9.07
N PHE A 56 -1.13 -7.15 8.03
CA PHE A 56 -1.24 -7.69 6.67
C PHE A 56 0.11 -8.20 6.16
N ASN A 57 1.22 -7.55 6.52
CA ASN A 57 2.55 -8.01 6.13
C ASN A 57 2.88 -9.38 6.76
N ARG A 58 2.46 -9.61 8.02
CA ARG A 58 2.58 -10.94 8.65
C ARG A 58 1.78 -12.00 7.87
N ILE A 59 0.54 -11.70 7.51
CA ILE A 59 -0.32 -12.62 6.76
C ILE A 59 0.27 -12.93 5.38
N THR A 60 0.81 -11.92 4.67
CA THR A 60 1.41 -12.13 3.35
C THR A 60 2.62 -13.05 3.41
N TYR A 61 3.37 -13.08 4.52
CA TYR A 61 4.44 -14.05 4.75
C TYR A 61 3.93 -15.43 5.17
N GLU A 62 2.96 -15.50 6.09
CA GLU A 62 2.45 -16.77 6.63
C GLU A 62 1.65 -17.59 5.58
N VAL A 63 0.86 -16.94 4.73
CA VAL A 63 0.08 -17.60 3.67
C VAL A 63 0.93 -17.79 2.39
N GLY A 64 2.23 -17.48 2.45
CA GLY A 64 3.16 -17.45 1.30
C GLY A 64 4.25 -18.49 1.31
N SER A 65 4.22 -19.36 2.31
CA SER A 65 5.05 -20.55 2.42
C SER A 65 4.29 -21.77 1.91
#